data_AF-W2P5K4-F1
#
_entry.id   AF-W2P5K4-F1
#
_cell.length_a   1.000
_cell.length_b   1.000
_cell.length_c   1.000
_cell.angle_alpha   90.00
_cell.angle_beta   90.00
_cell.angle_gamma   90.00
#
_symmetry.space_group_name_H-M   'P 1'
#
loop_
_entity.id
_entity.type
_entity.pdbx_description
1 polymer ?
#
loop_
_entity_poly.entity_id
_entity_poly.type
_entity_poly.pdbx_seq_one_letter_code
_entity_poly.pdbx_strand_id
1 'polypeptide(L)'
;MLSPPSSDALQQQGLMCGYSMLSAEIVRPVFQRDIARSGEVANPLKRGVKRPDVRAQLPTLPVVIQSSGFAPEHTQAESFVASYYNTNTLPFKTGQPQPKQKRIRLKTERRRQQCRANQARYRQRKLNYSKTVEQLVQKLRADIPVLELQRNKLRDGGQQDIWDVVTGYFRIFRFGVQVVPSRTSTDFTPENNLVNEVTKNQLAFLHSSMTEDVNLGERTGLEALMNQWRLYTANFENLCLNLESIERTTDRFFSASAVLNVTMSEATLDNVFPHFRVRFLRSKLLGQRLRVPYSVCFEWDADAGRLSRVEATTNFIIPLMRVLGNLADVASVLEHALITRDGVVGI
;
A
#
# COMPACT_ATOMS: atom_id res chain seq x y z
N MET A 1 44.63 34.30 76.31
CA MET A 1 44.49 32.86 76.61
C MET A 1 44.51 32.09 75.30
N LEU A 2 45.53 31.24 75.14
CA LEU A 2 45.45 29.90 74.54
C LEU A 2 44.77 29.75 73.16
N SER A 3 45.58 29.91 72.10
CA SER A 3 45.94 28.94 71.04
C SER A 3 45.44 27.47 71.16
N PRO A 4 45.58 26.59 70.13
CA PRO A 4 45.63 26.70 68.64
C PRO A 4 44.96 25.47 67.92
N PRO A 5 45.47 24.87 66.82
CA PRO A 5 45.53 25.27 65.39
C PRO A 5 44.91 24.21 64.43
N SER A 6 44.90 24.38 63.10
CA SER A 6 45.78 23.75 62.06
C SER A 6 44.87 23.08 61.01
N SER A 7 44.81 23.58 59.77
CA SER A 7 45.70 23.29 58.62
C SER A 7 45.36 21.97 57.93
N ASP A 8 44.88 22.01 56.68
CA ASP A 8 45.72 21.57 55.57
C ASP A 8 45.12 21.88 54.18
N ALA A 9 46.03 22.31 53.32
CA ALA A 9 45.88 22.49 51.88
C ALA A 9 46.36 21.22 51.14
N LEU A 10 45.96 21.10 49.86
CA LEU A 10 46.45 20.25 48.73
C LEU A 10 45.20 19.71 48.00
N GLN A 11 44.82 20.10 46.77
CA GLN A 11 45.50 20.11 45.47
C GLN A 11 46.06 18.75 45.03
N GLN A 12 45.30 18.03 44.19
CA GLN A 12 45.74 17.28 42.99
C GLN A 12 44.52 16.57 42.34
N GLN A 13 44.11 16.96 41.14
CA GLN A 13 44.41 16.32 39.85
C GLN A 13 43.52 15.11 39.49
N GLY A 14 42.74 15.29 38.43
CA GLY A 14 42.66 14.35 37.30
C GLY A 14 41.86 13.07 37.48
N LEU A 15 40.63 13.07 36.96
CA LEU A 15 40.11 11.94 36.17
C LEU A 15 39.09 12.47 35.17
N MET A 16 39.65 12.92 34.04
CA MET A 16 38.98 12.96 32.76
C MET A 16 38.53 11.54 32.42
N CYS A 17 37.29 11.17 32.72
CA CYS A 17 36.65 10.04 32.05
C CYS A 17 35.95 10.60 30.81
N GLY A 18 36.72 10.67 29.73
CA GLY A 18 36.19 10.97 28.41
C GLY A 18 35.19 9.90 28.03
N TYR A 19 33.90 10.24 28.08
CA TYR A 19 32.94 9.58 27.20
C TYR A 19 33.22 10.12 25.80
N SER A 20 34.12 9.43 25.11
CA SER A 20 34.22 9.52 23.67
C SER A 20 32.81 9.38 23.11
N MET A 21 32.33 10.41 22.44
CA MET A 21 31.23 10.31 21.52
C MET A 21 31.61 9.25 20.49
N LEU A 22 31.17 8.01 20.73
CA LEU A 22 31.10 7.01 19.69
C LEU A 22 30.03 7.51 18.75
N SER A 23 30.51 8.14 17.69
CA SER A 23 29.77 8.44 16.48
C SER A 23 28.79 7.31 16.22
N ALA A 24 27.51 7.64 16.18
CA ALA A 24 26.50 6.73 15.67
C ALA A 24 26.85 6.47 14.20
N GLU A 25 27.64 5.44 13.95
CA GLU A 25 27.74 4.84 12.63
C GLU A 25 26.35 4.36 12.28
N ILE A 26 25.67 5.17 11.48
CA ILE A 26 24.50 4.80 10.71
C ILE A 26 24.92 3.54 9.96
N VAL A 27 24.46 2.38 10.42
CA VAL A 27 24.58 1.11 9.72
C VAL A 27 23.84 1.30 8.39
N ARG A 28 24.60 1.66 7.36
CA ARG A 28 24.08 1.77 5.99
C ARG A 28 23.51 0.40 5.60
N PRO A 29 22.33 0.34 4.98
CA PRO A 29 21.80 -0.92 4.48
C PRO A 29 22.80 -1.53 3.49
N VAL A 30 23.10 -2.82 3.69
CA VAL A 30 23.92 -3.61 2.77
C VAL A 30 23.05 -3.87 1.54
N PHE A 31 23.27 -3.08 0.49
CA PHE A 31 22.66 -3.30 -0.80
C PHE A 31 23.23 -4.58 -1.41
N GLN A 32 22.36 -5.56 -1.67
CA GLN A 32 22.69 -6.75 -2.44
C GLN A 32 22.85 -6.32 -3.91
N ARG A 33 24.10 -6.16 -4.37
CA ARG A 33 24.43 -5.76 -5.74
C ARG A 33 24.49 -6.99 -6.64
N ASP A 34 23.49 -7.16 -7.49
CA ASP A 34 23.63 -7.92 -8.73
C ASP A 34 23.65 -6.94 -9.91
N ILE A 35 24.84 -6.62 -10.44
CA ILE A 35 24.98 -6.02 -11.77
C ILE A 35 26.14 -6.70 -12.50
N ALA A 36 25.78 -7.40 -13.56
CA ALA A 36 26.65 -8.02 -14.54
C ALA A 36 27.54 -6.99 -15.25
N ARG A 37 28.81 -7.38 -15.47
CA ARG A 37 29.76 -6.69 -16.34
C ARG A 37 29.28 -6.72 -17.79
N SER A 38 29.17 -5.56 -18.42
CA SER A 38 29.60 -5.36 -19.81
C SER A 38 30.11 -3.95 -19.94
N GLY A 39 31.43 -3.82 -20.06
CA GLY A 39 32.10 -2.57 -20.34
C GLY A 39 32.33 -2.45 -21.84
N GLU A 40 31.83 -1.39 -22.44
CA GLU A 40 32.35 -0.88 -23.72
C GLU A 40 32.72 0.59 -23.57
N VAL A 41 34.04 0.77 -23.46
CA VAL A 41 34.91 1.74 -24.13
C VAL A 41 34.33 3.12 -24.51
N ALA A 42 34.97 4.12 -23.90
CA ALA A 42 34.86 5.54 -24.16
C ALA A 42 35.29 5.98 -25.57
N ASN A 43 34.74 7.11 -26.03
CA ASN A 43 35.55 8.18 -26.62
C ASN A 43 34.80 9.53 -26.63
N PRO A 44 35.43 10.64 -26.16
CA PRO A 44 34.87 11.97 -26.25
C PRO A 44 35.52 12.76 -27.40
N LEU A 45 34.72 13.43 -28.24
CA LEU A 45 35.23 14.42 -29.19
C LEU A 45 34.46 15.74 -29.06
N LYS A 46 35.29 16.78 -28.99
CA LYS A 46 35.00 18.18 -28.67
C LYS A 46 34.40 18.93 -29.85
N ARG A 47 33.81 20.06 -29.48
CA ARG A 47 34.02 21.43 -30.03
C ARG A 47 32.80 21.97 -30.77
N GLY A 48 32.38 23.15 -30.30
CA GLY A 48 31.13 23.78 -30.67
C GLY A 48 31.17 24.59 -31.96
N VAL A 49 29.99 25.08 -32.33
CA VAL A 49 29.78 26.13 -33.32
C VAL A 49 28.60 26.99 -32.85
N LYS A 50 28.84 28.31 -32.83
CA LYS A 50 27.86 29.38 -32.58
C LYS A 50 26.91 29.54 -33.78
N ARG A 51 25.65 29.87 -33.50
CA ARG A 51 24.73 30.83 -34.17
C ARG A 51 23.26 30.38 -33.94
N PRO A 52 22.25 31.22 -34.16
CA PRO A 52 22.06 32.61 -33.77
C PRO A 52 20.75 32.79 -32.97
N ASP A 53 20.53 33.99 -32.45
CA ASP A 53 19.25 34.47 -31.96
C ASP A 53 18.24 34.51 -33.13
N VAL A 54 17.21 33.64 -33.08
CA VAL A 54 16.07 33.65 -34.01
C VAL A 54 14.81 33.56 -33.17
N ARG A 55 14.18 34.72 -33.06
CA ARG A 55 12.79 34.91 -32.67
C ARG A 55 11.88 34.17 -33.67
N ALA A 56 11.46 32.95 -33.34
CA ALA A 56 10.43 32.19 -34.05
C ALA A 56 9.18 32.15 -33.16
N GLN A 57 8.26 33.11 -33.32
CA GLN A 57 6.98 32.88 -34.02
C GLN A 57 6.40 31.48 -33.77
N LEU A 58 5.43 31.43 -32.85
CA LEU A 58 4.51 30.31 -32.66
C LEU A 58 3.91 29.91 -34.02
N PRO A 59 3.95 28.61 -34.40
CA PRO A 59 3.06 28.12 -35.45
C PRO A 59 1.64 28.12 -34.91
N THR A 60 0.83 29.07 -35.37
CA THR A 60 -0.63 29.01 -35.23
C THR A 60 -1.12 27.93 -36.19
N LEU A 61 -1.31 26.71 -35.69
CA LEU A 61 -2.05 25.68 -36.43
C LEU A 61 -3.54 25.95 -36.29
N PRO A 62 -4.33 25.94 -37.37
CA PRO A 62 -5.78 26.03 -37.28
C PRO A 62 -6.31 24.72 -36.70
N VAL A 63 -6.59 24.70 -35.39
CA VAL A 63 -7.42 23.65 -34.80
C VAL A 63 -8.84 23.90 -35.26
N VAL A 64 -9.21 23.29 -36.39
CA VAL A 64 -10.61 23.05 -36.71
C VAL A 64 -11.11 22.07 -35.66
N ILE A 65 -11.86 22.57 -34.68
CA ILE A 65 -12.66 21.74 -33.78
C ILE A 65 -13.78 21.16 -34.64
N GLN A 66 -13.52 20.01 -35.28
CA GLN A 66 -14.59 19.13 -35.69
C GLN A 66 -15.14 18.50 -34.42
N SER A 67 -16.38 18.85 -34.08
CA SER A 67 -17.19 18.14 -33.11
C SER A 67 -17.44 16.72 -33.62
N SER A 68 -16.51 15.80 -33.37
CA SER A 68 -16.74 14.37 -33.54
C SER A 68 -17.64 13.93 -32.40
N GLY A 69 -18.95 13.88 -32.66
CA GLY A 69 -19.90 13.22 -31.77
C GLY A 69 -19.42 11.80 -31.53
N PHE A 70 -19.13 11.47 -30.28
CA PHE A 70 -18.95 10.09 -29.84
C PHE A 70 -20.27 9.36 -30.06
N ALA A 71 -20.39 8.68 -31.19
CA ALA A 71 -21.38 7.63 -31.39
C ALA A 71 -20.92 6.42 -30.57
N PRO A 72 -21.73 5.90 -29.63
CA PRO A 72 -21.39 4.65 -28.97
C PRO A 72 -21.47 3.52 -29.98
N GLU A 73 -20.39 2.75 -30.11
CA GLU A 73 -20.40 1.45 -30.80
C GLU A 73 -21.41 0.52 -30.09
N HIS A 74 -22.64 0.48 -30.60
CA HIS A 74 -23.65 -0.51 -30.27
C HIS A 74 -23.17 -1.89 -30.76
N THR A 75 -22.38 -2.55 -29.93
CA THR A 75 -21.95 -3.93 -30.16
C THR A 75 -23.13 -4.87 -29.90
N GLN A 76 -23.80 -5.31 -30.97
CA GLN A 76 -24.55 -6.57 -31.13
C GLN A 76 -25.41 -7.09 -29.96
N ALA A 77 -26.04 -6.21 -29.17
CA ALA A 77 -26.97 -6.62 -28.11
C ALA A 77 -28.45 -6.37 -28.44
N GLU A 78 -28.76 -5.60 -29.49
CA GLU A 78 -30.13 -5.15 -29.77
C GLU A 78 -30.90 -5.97 -30.82
N SER A 79 -30.28 -6.95 -31.47
CA SER A 79 -30.99 -7.82 -32.42
C SER A 79 -31.78 -8.96 -31.77
N PHE A 80 -31.78 -9.09 -30.43
CA PHE A 80 -32.38 -10.25 -29.75
C PHE A 80 -33.68 -9.96 -28.97
N VAL A 81 -34.18 -8.72 -28.97
CA VAL A 81 -35.33 -8.34 -28.12
C VAL A 81 -36.63 -8.14 -28.92
N ALA A 82 -36.58 -8.01 -30.25
CA ALA A 82 -37.74 -7.67 -31.09
C ALA A 82 -38.51 -8.87 -31.70
N SER A 83 -38.56 -10.05 -31.05
CA SER A 83 -39.30 -11.22 -31.58
C SER A 83 -40.51 -11.65 -30.75
N TYR A 84 -40.91 -10.89 -29.73
CA TYR A 84 -42.12 -11.17 -28.97
C TYR A 84 -43.11 -10.03 -29.19
N TYR A 85 -44.34 -10.39 -29.55
CA TYR A 85 -45.50 -9.53 -29.81
C TYR A 85 -45.59 -8.91 -31.23
N ASN A 86 -45.89 -9.74 -32.22
CA ASN A 86 -46.68 -9.28 -33.37
C ASN A 86 -47.97 -10.11 -33.44
N THR A 87 -49.11 -9.47 -33.18
CA THR A 87 -50.45 -10.00 -33.33
C THR A 87 -51.26 -9.01 -34.14
N ASN A 88 -51.60 -9.36 -35.38
CA ASN A 88 -52.62 -8.78 -36.27
C ASN A 88 -52.66 -9.65 -37.56
N THR A 89 -53.73 -10.04 -38.25
CA THR A 89 -55.20 -10.12 -38.07
C THR A 89 -55.73 -11.10 -39.16
N LEU A 90 -56.92 -11.68 -38.98
CA LEU A 90 -57.62 -12.78 -39.70
C LEU A 90 -57.88 -12.57 -41.23
N PRO A 91 -58.27 -13.62 -42.01
CA PRO A 91 -59.69 -13.98 -42.11
C PRO A 91 -60.01 -15.49 -42.03
N PHE A 92 -61.22 -15.71 -41.52
CA PHE A 92 -61.95 -16.95 -41.31
C PHE A 92 -62.00 -17.83 -42.57
N LYS A 93 -61.46 -19.05 -42.49
CA LYS A 93 -61.80 -20.17 -43.39
C LYS A 93 -62.47 -21.26 -42.58
N THR A 94 -63.70 -21.57 -42.94
CA THR A 94 -64.53 -22.66 -42.42
C THR A 94 -63.89 -24.00 -42.75
N GLY A 95 -63.20 -24.55 -41.75
CA GLY A 95 -62.75 -25.93 -41.74
C GLY A 95 -62.42 -26.27 -40.30
N GLN A 96 -63.19 -27.16 -39.68
CA GLN A 96 -62.95 -27.60 -38.30
C GLN A 96 -61.48 -28.04 -38.14
N PRO A 97 -60.66 -27.37 -37.31
CA PRO A 97 -59.38 -27.92 -36.94
C PRO A 97 -59.66 -29.03 -35.93
N GLN A 98 -59.63 -30.27 -36.42
CA GLN A 98 -59.43 -31.47 -35.59
C GLN A 98 -58.42 -31.15 -34.49
N PRO A 99 -58.69 -31.50 -33.21
CA PRO A 99 -57.73 -31.25 -32.14
C PRO A 99 -56.46 -32.04 -32.47
N LYS A 100 -55.43 -31.36 -32.98
CA LYS A 100 -54.11 -31.96 -33.16
C LYS A 100 -53.66 -32.34 -31.75
N GLN A 101 -53.77 -33.62 -31.42
CA GLN A 101 -53.20 -34.18 -30.21
C GLN A 101 -51.76 -33.68 -30.14
N LYS A 102 -51.45 -32.89 -29.10
CA LYS A 102 -50.06 -32.54 -28.80
C LYS A 102 -49.37 -33.86 -28.51
N ARG A 103 -48.66 -34.39 -29.51
CA ARG A 103 -47.89 -35.62 -29.38
C ARG A 103 -46.86 -35.36 -28.30
N ILE A 104 -47.12 -35.85 -27.08
CA ILE A 104 -46.17 -35.76 -25.96
C ILE A 104 -44.99 -36.64 -26.38
N ARG A 105 -43.98 -36.03 -27.02
CA ARG A 105 -42.72 -36.71 -27.29
C ARG A 105 -42.13 -37.09 -25.93
N LEU A 106 -42.19 -38.38 -25.58
CA LEU A 106 -41.42 -38.97 -24.50
C LEU A 106 -39.98 -38.50 -24.67
N LYS A 107 -39.54 -37.56 -23.83
CA LYS A 107 -38.16 -37.07 -23.87
C LYS A 107 -37.26 -38.25 -23.52
N THR A 108 -36.51 -38.74 -24.50
CA THR A 108 -35.39 -39.68 -24.32
C THR A 108 -34.50 -39.18 -23.19
N GLU A 109 -34.01 -40.07 -22.33
CA GLU A 109 -33.18 -39.70 -21.17
C GLU A 109 -31.99 -38.81 -21.56
N ARG A 110 -31.38 -39.09 -22.72
CA ARG A 110 -30.33 -38.26 -23.34
C ARG A 110 -30.73 -36.79 -23.52
N ARG A 111 -31.96 -36.52 -23.97
CA ARG A 111 -32.47 -35.14 -24.16
C ARG A 111 -32.76 -34.46 -22.84
N ARG A 112 -33.19 -35.21 -21.81
CA ARG A 112 -33.38 -34.68 -20.45
C ARG A 112 -32.04 -34.29 -19.84
N GLN A 113 -31.03 -35.15 -19.96
CA GLN A 113 -29.66 -34.87 -19.55
C GLN A 113 -29.09 -33.64 -20.26
N GLN A 114 -29.26 -33.53 -21.58
CA GLN A 114 -28.81 -32.36 -22.34
C GLN A 114 -29.52 -31.06 -21.93
N CYS A 115 -30.84 -31.11 -21.68
CA CYS A 115 -31.56 -29.95 -21.14
C CYS A 115 -31.04 -29.56 -19.74
N ARG A 116 -30.77 -30.53 -18.85
CA ARG A 116 -30.19 -30.26 -17.53
C ARG A 116 -28.81 -29.61 -17.65
N ALA A 117 -27.94 -30.15 -18.50
CA ALA A 117 -26.61 -29.60 -18.77
C ALA A 117 -26.67 -28.18 -19.36
N ASN A 118 -27.54 -27.93 -20.34
CA ASN A 118 -27.70 -26.59 -20.92
C ASN A 118 -28.28 -25.59 -19.92
N GLN A 119 -29.26 -26.00 -19.10
CA GLN A 119 -29.79 -25.15 -18.03
C GLN A 119 -28.72 -24.84 -16.98
N ALA A 120 -27.90 -25.82 -16.59
CA ALA A 120 -26.79 -25.61 -15.67
C ALA A 120 -25.75 -24.63 -16.26
N ARG A 121 -25.37 -24.80 -17.52
CA ARG A 121 -24.46 -23.88 -18.23
C ARG A 121 -25.04 -22.47 -18.33
N TYR A 122 -26.33 -22.33 -18.62
CA TYR A 122 -26.99 -21.02 -18.67
C TYR A 122 -26.98 -20.32 -17.29
N ARG A 123 -27.34 -21.04 -16.22
CA ARG A 123 -27.27 -20.52 -14.85
C ARG A 123 -25.84 -20.12 -14.48
N GLN A 124 -24.86 -20.96 -14.82
CA GLN A 124 -23.45 -20.66 -14.57
C GLN A 124 -22.99 -19.42 -15.33
N ARG A 125 -23.37 -19.26 -16.60
CA ARG A 125 -23.01 -18.08 -17.40
C ARG A 125 -23.62 -16.81 -16.81
N LYS A 126 -24.87 -16.88 -16.33
CA LYS A 126 -25.53 -15.76 -15.64
C LYS A 126 -24.84 -15.41 -14.32
N LEU A 127 -24.46 -16.41 -13.52
CA LEU A 127 -23.68 -16.21 -12.28
C LEU A 127 -22.32 -15.57 -12.56
N ASN A 128 -21.57 -16.08 -13.55
CA ASN A 128 -20.27 -15.54 -13.92
C ASN A 128 -20.38 -14.10 -14.43
N TYR A 129 -21.43 -13.78 -15.20
CA TYR A 129 -21.69 -12.42 -15.64
C TYR A 129 -21.97 -11.48 -14.46
N SER A 130 -22.83 -11.88 -13.51
CA SER A 130 -23.09 -11.10 -12.28
C SER A 130 -21.79 -10.81 -11.53
N LYS A 131 -20.98 -11.84 -11.29
CA LYS A 131 -19.68 -11.69 -10.62
C LYS A 131 -18.73 -10.75 -11.35
N THR A 132 -18.68 -10.84 -12.68
CA THR A 132 -17.81 -9.98 -13.50
C THR A 132 -18.26 -8.52 -13.41
N VAL A 133 -19.56 -8.26 -13.47
CA VAL A 133 -20.12 -6.91 -13.33
C VAL A 133 -19.86 -6.37 -11.92
N GLU A 134 -20.07 -7.19 -10.88
CA GLU A 134 -19.80 -6.81 -9.49
C GLU A 134 -18.31 -6.43 -9.29
N GLN A 135 -17.39 -7.24 -9.82
CA GLN A 135 -15.95 -6.95 -9.78
C GLN A 135 -15.60 -5.66 -10.54
N LEU A 136 -16.21 -5.43 -11.72
CA LEU A 136 -15.98 -4.21 -12.49
C LEU A 136 -16.47 -2.97 -11.75
N VAL A 137 -17.66 -3.03 -11.15
CA VAL A 137 -18.22 -1.92 -10.36
C VAL A 137 -17.34 -1.64 -9.14
N GLN A 138 -16.85 -2.68 -8.45
CA GLN A 138 -15.92 -2.53 -7.34
C GLN A 138 -14.62 -1.84 -7.79
N LYS A 139 -14.03 -2.27 -8.90
CA LYS A 139 -12.83 -1.67 -9.47
C LYS A 139 -13.05 -0.20 -9.81
N LEU A 140 -14.08 0.12 -10.58
CA LEU A 140 -14.39 1.50 -10.97
C LEU A 140 -14.62 2.41 -9.75
N ARG A 141 -15.29 1.91 -8.71
CA ARG A 141 -15.48 2.66 -7.46
C ARG A 141 -14.16 2.91 -6.72
N ALA A 142 -13.22 1.98 -6.76
CA ALA A 142 -11.88 2.17 -6.19
C ALA A 142 -11.04 3.16 -7.01
N ASP A 143 -11.25 3.21 -8.33
CA ASP A 143 -10.51 4.10 -9.24
C ASP A 143 -10.95 5.58 -9.11
N ILE A 144 -12.21 5.87 -8.75
CA ILE A 144 -12.72 7.24 -8.58
C ILE A 144 -11.83 8.12 -7.67
N PRO A 145 -11.57 7.76 -6.39
CA PRO A 145 -10.77 8.60 -5.51
C PRO A 145 -9.31 8.73 -5.99
N VAL A 146 -8.77 7.71 -6.66
CA VAL A 146 -7.43 7.75 -7.27
C VAL A 146 -7.39 8.81 -8.37
N LEU A 147 -8.35 8.77 -9.29
CA LEU A 147 -8.46 9.70 -10.41
C LEU A 147 -8.76 11.12 -9.94
N GLU A 148 -9.57 11.29 -8.89
CA GLU A 148 -9.82 12.59 -8.27
C GLU A 148 -8.52 13.19 -7.70
N LEU A 149 -7.73 12.38 -7.00
CA LEU A 149 -6.44 12.82 -6.45
C LEU A 149 -5.46 13.19 -7.57
N GLN A 150 -5.39 12.40 -8.64
CA GLN A 150 -4.57 12.70 -9.82
C GLN A 150 -5.03 13.99 -10.53
N ARG A 151 -6.34 14.16 -10.73
CA ARG A 151 -6.92 15.36 -11.34
C ARG A 151 -6.62 16.60 -10.52
N ASN A 152 -6.76 16.54 -9.19
CA ASN A 152 -6.48 17.67 -8.32
C ASN A 152 -5.00 18.08 -8.41
N LYS A 153 -4.08 17.12 -8.46
CA LYS A 153 -2.65 17.35 -8.69
C LYS A 153 -2.38 18.06 -10.02
N LEU A 154 -2.97 17.57 -11.12
CA LEU A 154 -2.82 18.18 -12.45
C LEU A 154 -3.39 19.61 -12.50
N ARG A 155 -4.53 19.84 -11.83
CA ARG A 155 -5.17 21.16 -11.73
C ARG A 155 -4.29 22.16 -10.97
N ASP A 156 -3.59 21.70 -9.93
CA ASP A 156 -2.72 22.55 -9.12
C ASP A 156 -1.33 22.78 -9.78
N GLY A 157 -1.11 22.25 -10.99
CA GLY A 157 0.01 22.59 -11.87
C GLY A 157 1.36 21.97 -11.49
N GLY A 158 1.41 21.11 -10.47
CA GLY A 158 2.64 20.49 -9.97
C GLY A 158 2.88 19.09 -10.53
N GLN A 159 4.08 18.88 -11.09
CA GLN A 159 4.68 17.54 -11.15
C GLN A 159 4.78 16.99 -9.72
N GLN A 160 4.58 15.69 -9.49
CA GLN A 160 4.75 15.13 -8.15
C GLN A 160 6.19 15.34 -7.71
N ASP A 161 6.37 16.10 -6.62
CA ASP A 161 7.63 16.12 -5.91
C ASP A 161 7.67 14.92 -4.96
N ILE A 162 8.77 14.18 -4.99
CA ILE A 162 8.99 13.06 -4.09
C ILE A 162 8.93 13.50 -2.62
N TRP A 163 9.34 14.73 -2.29
CA TRP A 163 9.23 15.24 -0.93
C TRP A 163 7.77 15.29 -0.45
N ASP A 164 6.85 15.74 -1.29
CA ASP A 164 5.42 15.76 -0.97
C ASP A 164 4.85 14.35 -0.83
N VAL A 165 5.33 13.41 -1.65
CA VAL A 165 4.93 12.00 -1.57
C VAL A 165 5.45 11.37 -0.27
N VAL A 166 6.73 11.53 0.04
CA VAL A 166 7.34 10.95 1.25
C VAL A 166 6.72 11.56 2.50
N THR A 167 6.61 12.89 2.59
CA THR A 167 5.93 13.54 3.73
C THR A 167 4.45 13.15 3.81
N GLY A 168 3.78 13.02 2.66
CA GLY A 168 2.43 12.49 2.54
C GLY A 168 2.30 11.09 3.11
N TYR A 169 3.22 10.18 2.79
CA TYR A 169 3.26 8.81 3.31
C TYR A 169 3.30 8.79 4.84
N PHE A 170 4.23 9.53 5.45
CA PHE A 170 4.33 9.61 6.92
C PHE A 170 3.10 10.25 7.56
N ARG A 171 2.47 11.23 6.91
CA ARG A 171 1.24 11.87 7.40
C ARG A 171 0.05 10.90 7.34
N ILE A 172 -0.12 10.19 6.23
CA ILE A 172 -1.26 9.34 5.94
C ILE A 172 -1.24 8.04 6.74
N PHE A 173 -0.04 7.47 6.98
CA PHE A 173 0.16 6.25 7.76
C PHE A 173 0.61 6.53 9.20
N ARG A 174 0.53 7.78 9.65
CA ARG A 174 0.94 8.21 11.00
C ARG A 174 0.39 7.30 12.10
N PHE A 175 -0.87 6.87 11.97
CA PHE A 175 -1.55 6.04 12.96
C PHE A 175 -1.89 4.64 12.41
N GLY A 176 -1.17 4.19 11.38
CA GLY A 176 -1.43 2.93 10.69
C GLY A 176 -2.67 2.98 9.81
N VAL A 177 -3.21 1.79 9.45
CA VAL A 177 -4.54 1.71 8.81
C VAL A 177 -5.60 1.81 9.89
N GLN A 178 -6.59 2.68 9.71
CA GLN A 178 -7.75 2.67 10.59
C GLN A 178 -8.66 1.52 10.16
N VAL A 179 -8.67 0.42 10.92
CA VAL A 179 -9.48 -0.76 10.62
C VAL A 179 -10.65 -0.80 11.60
N VAL A 180 -11.87 -0.91 11.09
CA VAL A 180 -13.02 -1.33 11.93
C VAL A 180 -12.87 -2.84 12.16
N PRO A 181 -12.85 -3.34 13.41
CA PRO A 181 -12.99 -4.77 13.64
C PRO A 181 -14.33 -5.19 13.05
N SER A 182 -14.33 -6.02 12.00
CA SER A 182 -15.55 -6.58 11.44
C SER A 182 -16.19 -7.52 12.47
N ARG A 183 -16.91 -6.95 13.43
CA ARG A 183 -17.97 -7.65 14.13
C ARG A 183 -19.14 -7.66 13.17
N THR A 184 -19.72 -8.84 12.99
CA THR A 184 -20.93 -9.08 12.21
C THR A 184 -22.06 -8.18 12.70
N SER A 185 -22.16 -6.97 12.18
CA SER A 185 -23.34 -6.13 12.33
C SER A 185 -23.48 -5.24 11.10
N THR A 186 -24.65 -5.35 10.49
CA THR A 186 -25.19 -4.48 9.44
C THR A 186 -25.45 -3.05 9.92
N ASP A 187 -24.70 -2.58 10.90
CA ASP A 187 -24.92 -1.30 11.55
C ASP A 187 -24.10 -0.24 10.82
N PHE A 188 -24.79 0.48 9.93
CA PHE A 188 -24.30 1.69 9.30
C PHE A 188 -24.18 2.81 10.33
N THR A 189 -23.16 2.75 11.18
CA THR A 189 -22.81 3.86 12.06
C THR A 189 -21.97 4.89 11.30
N PRO A 190 -22.08 6.20 11.61
CA PRO A 190 -21.26 7.25 10.99
C PRO A 190 -19.75 7.00 11.09
N GLU A 191 -19.30 6.40 12.21
CA GLU A 191 -17.90 6.05 12.45
C GLU A 191 -17.40 4.96 11.49
N ASN A 192 -18.18 3.92 11.22
CA ASN A 192 -17.81 2.86 10.28
C ASN A 192 -17.65 3.40 8.85
N ASN A 193 -18.50 4.35 8.46
CA ASN A 193 -18.38 5.03 7.17
C ASN A 193 -17.10 5.88 7.11
N LEU A 194 -16.80 6.65 8.14
CA LEU A 194 -15.58 7.48 8.19
C LEU A 194 -14.31 6.63 8.11
N VAL A 195 -14.21 5.54 8.87
CA VAL A 195 -13.04 4.64 8.84
C VAL A 195 -12.86 3.99 7.47
N ASN A 196 -13.96 3.61 6.81
CA ASN A 196 -13.93 3.10 5.45
C ASN A 196 -13.44 4.17 4.46
N GLU A 197 -13.90 5.43 4.59
CA GLU A 197 -13.42 6.52 3.74
C GLU A 197 -11.93 6.84 3.98
N VAL A 198 -11.47 6.84 5.24
CA VAL A 198 -10.04 7.00 5.57
C VAL A 198 -9.21 5.88 4.92
N THR A 199 -9.64 4.62 5.04
CA THR A 199 -8.93 3.50 4.43
C THR A 199 -8.88 3.60 2.91
N LYS A 200 -10.00 4.00 2.27
CA LYS A 200 -10.05 4.26 0.82
C LYS A 200 -9.10 5.38 0.42
N ASN A 201 -9.03 6.45 1.21
CA ASN A 201 -8.12 7.57 0.96
C ASN A 201 -6.64 7.16 1.10
N GLN A 202 -6.31 6.31 2.08
CA GLN A 202 -4.98 5.73 2.23
C GLN A 202 -4.59 4.91 1.00
N LEU A 203 -5.49 4.02 0.54
CA LEU A 203 -5.27 3.21 -0.65
C LEU A 203 -5.17 4.08 -1.92
N ALA A 204 -6.04 5.08 -2.06
CA ALA A 204 -6.02 5.99 -3.20
C ALA A 204 -4.74 6.81 -3.27
N PHE A 205 -4.21 7.23 -2.12
CA PHE A 205 -2.90 7.85 -2.03
C PHE A 205 -1.80 6.93 -2.56
N LEU A 206 -1.75 5.67 -2.12
CA LEU A 206 -0.78 4.68 -2.58
C LEU A 206 -0.84 4.50 -4.10
N HIS A 207 -2.04 4.24 -4.67
CA HIS A 207 -2.22 4.13 -6.12
C HIS A 207 -1.81 5.38 -6.90
N SER A 208 -1.96 6.56 -6.30
CA SER A 208 -1.59 7.81 -6.96
C SER A 208 -0.09 8.10 -6.90
N SER A 209 0.64 7.54 -5.94
CA SER A 209 2.01 7.94 -5.58
C SER A 209 3.05 6.86 -5.80
N MET A 210 2.63 5.61 -6.00
CA MET A 210 3.50 4.45 -6.16
C MET A 210 3.12 3.65 -7.41
N THR A 211 4.07 2.92 -7.99
CA THR A 211 3.79 1.96 -9.05
C THR A 211 2.96 0.78 -8.50
N GLU A 212 2.19 0.11 -9.36
CA GLU A 212 1.35 -1.03 -8.91
C GLU A 212 2.19 -2.18 -8.34
N ASP A 213 3.41 -2.33 -8.84
CA ASP A 213 4.42 -3.33 -8.51
C ASP A 213 5.54 -2.79 -7.61
N VAL A 214 5.24 -1.78 -6.78
CA VAL A 214 6.22 -1.19 -5.85
C VAL A 214 6.97 -2.25 -5.06
N ASN A 215 8.30 -2.18 -5.07
CA ASN A 215 9.16 -3.13 -4.37
C ASN A 215 9.24 -2.80 -2.87
N LEU A 216 9.05 -3.80 -2.02
CA LEU A 216 9.04 -3.70 -0.55
C LEU A 216 10.08 -4.65 0.07
N GLY A 217 11.22 -4.84 -0.60
CA GLY A 217 12.23 -5.85 -0.27
C GLY A 217 11.86 -7.20 -0.87
N GLU A 218 11.49 -8.16 -0.02
CA GLU A 218 11.08 -9.52 -0.44
C GLU A 218 9.62 -9.60 -0.92
N ARG A 219 8.86 -8.49 -0.80
CA ARG A 219 7.45 -8.40 -1.18
C ARG A 219 7.25 -7.31 -2.24
N THR A 220 6.13 -7.40 -2.94
CA THR A 220 5.82 -6.50 -4.05
C THR A 220 4.35 -6.10 -4.04
N GLY A 221 4.09 -4.83 -4.36
CA GLY A 221 2.77 -4.30 -4.66
C GLY A 221 2.05 -3.63 -3.50
N LEU A 222 1.05 -2.82 -3.86
CA LEU A 222 0.36 -1.92 -2.93
C LEU A 222 -0.45 -2.65 -1.84
N GLU A 223 -1.06 -3.78 -2.17
CA GLU A 223 -1.79 -4.58 -1.18
C GLU A 223 -0.86 -5.20 -0.13
N ALA A 224 0.36 -5.58 -0.50
CA ALA A 224 1.34 -6.08 0.47
C ALA A 224 1.73 -4.98 1.48
N LEU A 225 1.95 -3.75 1.00
CA LEU A 225 2.20 -2.59 1.85
C LEU A 225 1.01 -2.28 2.76
N MET A 226 -0.20 -2.27 2.21
CA MET A 226 -1.42 -1.98 2.97
C MET A 226 -1.68 -3.05 4.04
N ASN A 227 -1.49 -4.33 3.70
CA ASN A 227 -1.60 -5.44 4.65
C ASN A 227 -0.56 -5.33 5.77
N GLN A 228 0.66 -4.91 5.46
CA GLN A 228 1.67 -4.67 6.49
C GLN A 228 1.21 -3.61 7.49
N TRP A 229 0.65 -2.50 7.03
CA TRP A 229 0.11 -1.48 7.91
C TRP A 229 -1.11 -1.95 8.70
N ARG A 230 -1.97 -2.81 8.14
CA ARG A 230 -3.07 -3.46 8.88
C ARG A 230 -2.55 -4.33 10.02
N LEU A 231 -1.50 -5.12 9.77
CA LEU A 231 -0.86 -5.96 10.78
C LEU A 231 -0.22 -5.12 11.89
N TYR A 232 0.41 -4.01 11.53
CA TYR A 232 0.92 -3.04 12.50
C TYR A 232 -0.19 -2.47 13.39
N THR A 233 -1.30 -1.98 12.81
CA THR A 233 -2.43 -1.47 13.60
C THR A 233 -3.04 -2.56 14.49
N ALA A 234 -3.21 -3.78 13.97
CA ALA A 234 -3.88 -4.86 14.71
C ALA A 234 -3.04 -5.37 15.89
N ASN A 235 -1.71 -5.35 15.76
CA ASN A 235 -0.82 -5.95 16.74
C ASN A 235 -0.19 -4.94 17.70
N PHE A 236 -0.22 -3.64 17.43
CA PHE A 236 0.40 -2.64 18.29
C PHE A 236 -0.59 -1.55 18.69
N GLU A 237 -0.73 -1.33 20.00
CA GLU A 237 -1.57 -0.26 20.53
C GLU A 237 -0.88 1.10 20.45
N ASN A 238 -1.68 2.17 20.42
CA ASN A 238 -1.19 3.56 20.41
C ASN A 238 -0.08 3.82 19.37
N LEU A 239 -0.21 3.16 18.22
CA LEU A 239 0.74 3.23 17.11
C LEU A 239 0.83 4.67 16.59
N CYS A 240 2.06 5.19 16.51
CA CYS A 240 2.32 6.53 16.00
C CYS A 240 3.69 6.58 15.32
N LEU A 241 3.68 6.71 13.99
CA LEU A 241 4.86 6.93 13.16
C LEU A 241 5.15 8.44 13.05
N ASN A 242 6.31 8.84 13.55
CA ASN A 242 6.79 10.23 13.52
C ASN A 242 7.98 10.36 12.58
N LEU A 243 7.85 11.14 11.52
CA LEU A 243 8.97 11.54 10.69
C LEU A 243 9.91 12.46 11.47
N GLU A 244 11.22 12.19 11.43
CA GLU A 244 12.24 13.04 12.06
C GLU A 244 13.07 13.80 11.01
N SER A 245 13.47 13.13 9.94
CA SER A 245 14.22 13.74 8.85
C SER A 245 14.03 12.98 7.55
N ILE A 246 14.21 13.69 6.44
CA ILE A 246 14.32 13.12 5.10
C ILE A 246 15.63 13.65 4.51
N GLU A 247 16.40 12.77 3.91
CA GLU A 247 17.65 13.04 3.23
C GLU A 247 17.56 12.54 1.80
N ARG A 248 17.99 13.37 0.85
CA ARG A 248 18.16 12.96 -0.54
C ARG A 248 19.54 12.33 -0.70
N THR A 249 19.59 11.01 -0.77
CA THR A 249 20.84 10.25 -0.91
C THR A 249 21.38 10.34 -2.34
N THR A 250 20.49 10.26 -3.34
CA THR A 250 20.81 10.47 -4.76
C THR A 250 19.61 11.10 -5.49
N ASP A 251 19.70 11.31 -6.80
CA ASP A 251 18.55 11.79 -7.59
C ASP A 251 17.34 10.87 -7.58
N ARG A 252 17.57 9.56 -7.41
CA ARG A 252 16.51 8.55 -7.38
C ARG A 252 16.19 8.05 -5.98
N PHE A 253 17.14 8.13 -5.04
CA PHE A 253 16.98 7.52 -3.71
C PHE A 253 16.88 8.57 -2.60
N PHE A 254 15.87 8.38 -1.75
CA PHE A 254 15.60 9.22 -0.58
C PHE A 254 15.54 8.34 0.66
N SER A 255 16.16 8.77 1.73
CA SER A 255 16.15 8.07 3.00
C SER A 255 15.42 8.92 4.03
N ALA A 256 14.50 8.30 4.77
CA ALA A 256 13.80 8.96 5.85
C ALA A 256 14.14 8.27 7.18
N SER A 257 14.47 9.07 8.18
CA SER A 257 14.55 8.62 9.57
C SER A 257 13.29 9.01 10.30
N ALA A 258 12.74 8.07 11.05
CA ALA A 258 11.51 8.22 11.78
C ALA A 258 11.54 7.38 13.05
N VAL A 259 10.49 7.54 13.84
CA VAL A 259 10.28 6.77 15.05
C VAL A 259 8.88 6.20 15.05
N LEU A 260 8.79 4.88 15.19
CA LEU A 260 7.57 4.15 15.40
C LEU A 260 7.34 4.00 16.91
N ASN A 261 6.35 4.71 17.44
CA ASN A 261 5.94 4.59 18.83
C ASN A 261 4.80 3.58 18.92
N VAL A 262 4.96 2.58 19.77
CA VAL A 262 3.97 1.51 19.96
C VAL A 262 3.88 1.14 21.43
N THR A 263 2.71 0.73 21.88
CA THR A 263 2.49 0.14 23.20
C THR A 263 2.36 -1.37 23.05
N MET A 264 3.09 -2.11 23.90
CA MET A 264 2.99 -3.56 23.95
C MET A 264 1.69 -3.98 24.65
N SER A 265 0.79 -4.63 23.94
CA SER A 265 -0.45 -5.19 24.48
C SER A 265 -0.36 -6.70 24.61
N GLU A 266 -1.37 -7.35 25.21
CA GLU A 266 -1.45 -8.82 25.20
C GLU A 266 -1.45 -9.37 23.77
N ALA A 267 -2.21 -8.74 22.87
CA ALA A 267 -2.24 -9.11 21.46
C ALA A 267 -0.86 -8.98 20.80
N THR A 268 -0.08 -7.93 21.11
CA THR A 268 1.31 -7.82 20.62
C THR A 268 2.15 -9.01 21.08
N LEU A 269 2.07 -9.34 22.37
CA LEU A 269 2.89 -10.38 22.95
C LEU A 269 2.47 -11.77 22.47
N ASP A 270 1.20 -11.98 22.14
CA ASP A 270 0.71 -13.25 21.63
C ASP A 270 0.94 -13.43 20.13
N ASN A 271 0.81 -12.36 19.34
CA ASN A 271 0.88 -12.45 17.88
C ASN A 271 2.25 -12.09 17.30
N VAL A 272 3.04 -11.28 17.99
CA VAL A 272 4.35 -10.80 17.49
C VAL A 272 5.51 -11.40 18.26
N PHE A 273 5.34 -11.63 19.57
CA PHE A 273 6.39 -12.22 20.42
C PHE A 273 5.92 -13.49 21.16
N PRO A 274 5.34 -14.50 20.46
CA PRO A 274 4.58 -15.59 21.09
C PRO A 274 5.37 -16.49 22.05
N HIS A 275 6.69 -16.63 21.87
CA HIS A 275 7.41 -17.83 22.34
C HIS A 275 8.40 -17.60 23.48
N PHE A 276 8.55 -16.38 24.01
CA PHE A 276 9.41 -16.18 25.18
C PHE A 276 8.66 -16.58 26.46
N ARG A 277 8.90 -17.81 26.92
CA ARG A 277 8.15 -18.48 28.02
C ARG A 277 8.35 -17.90 29.42
N VAL A 278 9.15 -16.84 29.54
CA VAL A 278 9.47 -16.24 30.83
C VAL A 278 8.38 -15.24 31.21
N ARG A 279 7.43 -15.67 32.05
CA ARG A 279 6.33 -14.82 32.58
C ARG A 279 6.81 -13.44 33.05
N PHE A 280 8.01 -13.40 33.65
CA PHE A 280 8.63 -12.16 34.12
C PHE A 280 8.95 -11.16 33.00
N LEU A 281 9.50 -11.62 31.86
CA LEU A 281 9.75 -10.75 30.71
C LEU A 281 8.42 -10.23 30.14
N ARG A 282 7.37 -11.07 30.15
CA ARG A 282 6.06 -10.69 29.61
C ARG A 282 5.45 -9.58 30.46
N SER A 283 5.51 -9.72 31.79
CA SER A 283 5.07 -8.67 32.72
C SER A 283 5.89 -7.39 32.62
N LYS A 284 7.19 -7.48 32.29
CA LYS A 284 8.03 -6.30 32.07
C LYS A 284 7.64 -5.54 30.81
N LEU A 285 7.31 -6.26 29.73
CA LEU A 285 6.99 -5.67 28.43
C LEU A 285 5.55 -5.18 28.34
N LEU A 286 4.60 -5.86 28.96
CA LEU A 286 3.18 -5.50 28.89
C LEU A 286 2.95 -4.05 29.35
N GLY A 287 2.23 -3.27 28.54
CA GLY A 287 1.95 -1.86 28.77
C GLY A 287 3.11 -0.91 28.48
N GLN A 288 4.31 -1.41 28.15
CA GLN A 288 5.44 -0.54 27.85
C GLN A 288 5.26 0.18 26.53
N ARG A 289 5.58 1.47 26.54
CA ARG A 289 5.63 2.30 25.33
C ARG A 289 7.04 2.25 24.74
N LEU A 290 7.18 1.52 23.64
CA LEU A 290 8.44 1.39 22.93
C LEU A 290 8.57 2.51 21.89
N ARG A 291 9.72 3.17 21.93
CA ARG A 291 10.17 4.12 20.91
C ARG A 291 11.12 3.39 19.95
N VAL A 292 10.60 2.88 18.85
CA VAL A 292 11.32 2.02 17.88
C VAL A 292 11.91 2.89 16.77
N PRO A 293 13.24 2.96 16.62
CA PRO A 293 13.85 3.60 15.46
C PRO A 293 13.39 2.93 14.17
N TYR A 294 12.98 3.76 13.21
CA TYR A 294 12.38 3.35 11.95
C TYR A 294 13.08 4.10 10.81
N SER A 295 13.59 3.38 9.82
CA SER A 295 14.24 4.00 8.67
C SER A 295 13.65 3.46 7.38
N VAL A 296 13.42 4.32 6.40
CA VAL A 296 12.85 3.93 5.10
C VAL A 296 13.69 4.46 3.97
N CYS A 297 13.95 3.64 2.97
CA CYS A 297 14.50 4.04 1.69
C CYS A 297 13.39 4.04 0.62
N PHE A 298 13.32 5.14 -0.12
CA PHE A 298 12.39 5.38 -1.21
C PHE A 298 13.18 5.45 -2.52
N GLU A 299 12.70 4.78 -3.56
CA GLU A 299 13.20 4.93 -4.93
C GLU A 299 12.15 5.64 -5.79
N TRP A 300 12.57 6.70 -6.47
CA TRP A 300 11.76 7.48 -7.39
C TRP A 300 11.95 7.01 -8.81
N ASP A 301 10.85 6.67 -9.46
CA ASP A 301 10.77 6.57 -10.91
C ASP A 301 10.38 7.94 -11.48
N ALA A 302 11.37 8.61 -12.08
CA ALA A 302 11.19 9.93 -12.68
C ALA A 302 10.32 9.90 -13.95
N ASP A 303 10.30 8.78 -14.68
CA ASP A 303 9.52 8.62 -15.90
C ASP A 303 8.04 8.40 -15.58
N ALA A 304 7.76 7.59 -14.54
CA ALA A 304 6.40 7.38 -14.05
C ALA A 304 5.91 8.49 -13.11
N GLY A 305 6.81 9.30 -12.55
CA GLY A 305 6.51 10.30 -11.53
C GLY A 305 5.92 9.67 -10.26
N ARG A 306 6.45 8.50 -9.85
CA ARG A 306 5.94 7.68 -8.74
C ARG A 306 7.07 6.95 -8.03
N LEU A 307 6.81 6.48 -6.82
CA LEU A 307 7.71 5.59 -6.08
C LEU A 307 7.67 4.17 -6.66
N SER A 308 8.84 3.62 -6.95
CA SER A 308 9.02 2.23 -7.42
C SER A 308 9.53 1.29 -6.32
N ARG A 309 10.11 1.82 -5.23
CA ARG A 309 10.55 1.04 -4.07
C ARG A 309 10.29 1.77 -2.75
N VAL A 310 9.87 1.01 -1.74
CA VAL A 310 9.70 1.45 -0.34
C VAL A 310 10.24 0.35 0.57
N GLU A 311 11.46 0.49 1.07
CA GLU A 311 12.11 -0.48 1.96
C GLU A 311 12.26 0.09 3.35
N ALA A 312 11.58 -0.53 4.32
CA ALA A 312 11.66 -0.13 5.72
C ALA A 312 12.61 -1.02 6.50
N THR A 313 13.14 -0.48 7.60
CA THR A 313 13.90 -1.21 8.61
C THR A 313 13.49 -0.73 9.98
N THR A 314 13.43 -1.65 10.93
CA THR A 314 13.04 -1.37 12.32
C THR A 314 14.05 -1.93 13.30
N ASN A 315 14.33 -1.19 14.37
CA ASN A 315 15.27 -1.62 15.39
C ASN A 315 14.55 -1.80 16.74
N PHE A 316 14.06 -3.01 16.98
CA PHE A 316 13.44 -3.37 18.26
C PHE A 316 14.47 -3.65 19.37
N ILE A 317 15.73 -3.92 19.02
CA ILE A 317 16.78 -4.23 20.01
C ILE A 317 16.98 -3.04 20.96
N ILE A 318 17.08 -1.82 20.43
CA ILE A 318 17.30 -0.62 21.26
C ILE A 318 16.21 -0.41 22.33
N PRO A 319 14.90 -0.35 21.99
CA PRO A 319 13.87 -0.18 23.01
C PRO A 319 13.72 -1.41 23.93
N LEU A 320 13.92 -2.63 23.43
CA LEU A 320 13.87 -3.83 24.27
C LEU A 320 15.02 -3.87 25.28
N MET A 321 16.24 -3.49 24.87
CA MET A 321 17.40 -3.37 25.77
C MET A 321 17.12 -2.40 26.92
N ARG A 322 16.42 -1.29 26.66
CA ARG A 322 16.05 -0.32 27.72
C ARG A 322 15.07 -0.88 28.73
N VAL A 323 14.14 -1.73 28.29
CA VAL A 323 13.11 -2.32 29.17
C VAL A 323 13.65 -3.54 29.92
N LEU A 324 14.37 -4.42 29.23
CA LEU A 324 14.81 -5.71 29.76
C LEU A 324 16.14 -5.60 30.51
N GLY A 325 17.02 -4.68 30.09
CA GLY A 325 18.28 -4.34 30.76
C GLY A 325 19.47 -5.22 30.39
N ASN A 326 19.28 -6.28 29.60
CA ASN A 326 20.36 -7.16 29.17
C ASN A 326 20.07 -7.82 27.81
N LEU A 327 21.13 -8.19 27.10
CA LEU A 327 21.03 -8.73 25.74
C LEU A 327 20.48 -10.16 25.70
N ALA A 328 20.71 -10.96 26.75
CA ALA A 328 20.21 -12.34 26.81
C ALA A 328 18.67 -12.39 26.80
N ASP A 329 18.03 -11.52 27.58
CA ASP A 329 16.58 -11.38 27.61
C ASP A 329 16.03 -10.83 26.28
N VAL A 330 16.73 -9.86 25.67
CA VAL A 330 16.34 -9.33 24.35
C VAL A 330 16.43 -10.41 23.27
N ALA A 331 17.52 -11.18 23.26
CA ALA A 331 17.69 -12.29 22.34
C ALA A 331 16.57 -13.34 22.52
N SER A 332 16.21 -13.68 23.77
CA SER A 332 15.12 -14.62 24.06
C SER A 332 13.75 -14.11 23.55
N VAL A 333 13.48 -12.81 23.65
CA VAL A 333 12.25 -12.20 23.10
C VAL A 333 12.24 -12.23 21.57
N LEU A 334 13.39 -12.02 20.93
CA LEU A 334 13.51 -11.92 19.47
C LEU A 334 13.72 -13.26 18.75
N GLU A 335 14.21 -14.31 19.42
CA GLU A 335 14.55 -15.62 18.84
C GLU A 335 13.40 -16.25 18.03
N HIS A 336 12.17 -15.96 18.45
CA HIS A 336 10.95 -16.51 17.88
C HIS A 336 9.90 -15.43 17.66
N ALA A 337 10.34 -14.19 17.51
CA ALA A 337 9.45 -13.10 17.20
C ALA A 337 8.98 -13.21 15.76
N LEU A 338 7.68 -13.07 15.53
CA LEU A 338 7.07 -12.98 14.20
C LEU A 338 7.20 -11.55 13.67
N ILE A 339 8.39 -10.98 13.82
CA ILE A 339 8.77 -9.68 13.29
C ILE A 339 10.20 -9.71 12.78
N THR A 340 10.39 -9.24 11.55
CA THR A 340 11.69 -9.24 10.89
C THR A 340 12.40 -7.89 11.03
N ARG A 341 13.69 -7.85 10.67
CA ARG A 341 14.50 -6.63 10.71
C ARG A 341 13.98 -5.54 9.76
N ASP A 342 13.46 -5.93 8.61
CA ASP A 342 12.78 -5.04 7.64
C ASP A 342 11.37 -4.62 8.11
N GLY A 343 10.97 -5.00 9.32
CA GLY A 343 9.73 -4.56 9.95
C GLY A 343 8.49 -5.28 9.42
N VAL A 344 8.64 -6.48 8.85
CA VAL A 344 7.49 -7.30 8.49
C VAL A 344 6.96 -7.97 9.74
N VAL A 345 5.64 -8.03 9.90
CA VAL A 345 4.96 -8.58 11.07
C VAL A 345 4.14 -9.78 10.61
N GLY A 346 4.10 -10.86 11.39
CA GLY A 346 3.26 -12.03 11.13
C GLY A 346 3.80 -13.01 10.09
N ILE A 347 5.13 -13.11 9.93
CA ILE A 347 5.80 -14.17 9.16
C ILE A 347 6.02 -15.39 10.04
#